data_AF-A0A087SGS2-F1
#
_entry.id   AF-A0A087SGS2-F1
#
_cell.length_a   1.000
_cell.length_b   1.000
_cell.length_c   1.000
_cell.angle_alpha   90.00
_cell.angle_beta   90.00
_cell.angle_gamma   90.00
#
_symmetry.space_group_name_H-M   'P 1'
#
loop_
_entity.id
_entity.type
_entity.pdbx_description
1 polymer ?
#
loop_
_entity_poly.entity_id
_entity_poly.type
_entity_poly.pdbx_seq_one_letter_code
_entity_poly.pdbx_strand_id
1 'polypeptide(L)'
;MQCYEEKPVPGRGLGLVATRDIAAGEAVLTDYPLVLYPQFSLRYEVCLHCLRRLPSDGASSSSWASFCSSACAQAAARDPGSHNPAVAAAEAETRFEGLGEEEASALLLLLRVATLKAAAAAGDTGSTARLQALTSLSPGCPQPEDAAAALRARLPGDGAGLTLEEVRAVLERDGSNAYGIALEPGVADGPIRGSALCATGSRLNHECLPNLARQDAFDEARADGDLGSNTGITFRALHAIPAGEELTQSYFPLWWEYDERQSRCREVYGFSCACPRCKVEGALEAGQEPDPERCGGADEAYVQMYLLKFVCPQEECGGTLCPLSPDSASVAQCNICGHRRTDAQFMAELEA
;
A
#
# COMPACT_ATOMS: atom_id res chain seq x y z
N MET A 1 -13.49 -10.96 -15.26
CA MET A 1 -14.44 -9.86 -15.52
C MET A 1 -14.40 -8.95 -14.30
N GLN A 2 -14.28 -7.63 -14.50
CA GLN A 2 -14.25 -6.66 -13.40
C GLN A 2 -15.52 -6.85 -12.53
N CYS A 3 -15.35 -6.89 -11.20
CA CYS A 3 -16.43 -7.14 -10.23
C CYS A 3 -16.77 -5.92 -9.38
N TYR A 4 -16.29 -4.75 -9.79
CA TYR A 4 -16.49 -3.50 -9.09
C TYR A 4 -16.62 -2.34 -10.08
N GLU A 5 -17.18 -1.24 -9.59
CA GLU A 5 -17.24 0.04 -10.30
C GLU A 5 -16.86 1.18 -9.34
N GLU A 6 -16.20 2.21 -9.86
CA GLU A 6 -15.87 3.42 -9.09
C GLU A 6 -17.09 4.36 -9.06
N LYS A 7 -17.51 4.78 -7.87
CA LYS A 7 -18.65 5.67 -7.66
C LYS A 7 -18.42 6.62 -6.48
N PRO A 8 -19.09 7.79 -6.46
CA PRO A 8 -19.18 8.60 -5.25
C PRO A 8 -19.87 7.82 -4.13
N VAL A 9 -19.24 7.77 -2.96
CA VAL A 9 -19.77 7.19 -1.73
C VAL A 9 -20.08 8.33 -0.75
N PRO A 10 -21.32 8.43 -0.22
CA PRO A 10 -21.71 9.52 0.67
C PRO A 10 -20.74 9.71 1.85
N GLY A 11 -20.15 10.90 1.94
CA GLY A 11 -19.21 11.25 3.00
C GLY A 11 -17.82 10.62 2.92
N ARG A 12 -17.52 9.84 1.86
CA ARG A 12 -16.24 9.12 1.71
C ARG A 12 -15.51 9.41 0.38
N GLY A 13 -16.04 10.33 -0.42
CA GLY A 13 -15.43 10.68 -1.71
C GLY A 13 -15.74 9.63 -2.77
N LEU A 14 -14.73 9.19 -3.52
CA LEU A 14 -14.87 8.07 -4.46
C LEU A 14 -14.56 6.76 -3.73
N GLY A 15 -15.28 5.70 -4.09
CA GLY A 15 -15.06 4.35 -3.59
C GLY A 15 -15.29 3.32 -4.68
N LEU A 16 -14.85 2.09 -4.44
CA LEU A 16 -15.19 0.96 -5.31
C LEU A 16 -16.40 0.22 -4.71
N VAL A 17 -17.39 -0.11 -5.54
CA VAL A 17 -18.61 -0.81 -5.12
C VAL A 17 -18.73 -2.11 -5.91
N ALA A 18 -19.05 -3.21 -5.24
CA ALA A 18 -19.21 -4.52 -5.86
C ALA A 18 -20.38 -4.51 -6.87
N THR A 19 -20.15 -4.96 -8.11
CA THR A 19 -21.18 -5.03 -9.17
C THR A 19 -21.89 -6.38 -9.23
N ARG A 20 -21.42 -7.34 -8.44
CA ARG A 20 -21.95 -8.69 -8.26
C ARG A 20 -21.53 -9.23 -6.91
N ASP A 21 -22.09 -10.36 -6.52
CA ASP A 21 -21.59 -11.09 -5.36
C ASP A 21 -20.14 -11.55 -5.60
N ILE A 22 -19.32 -11.45 -4.56
CA ILE A 22 -17.91 -11.81 -4.53
C ILE A 22 -17.72 -12.88 -3.46
N ALA A 23 -17.05 -13.98 -3.82
CA ALA A 23 -16.80 -15.07 -2.88
C ALA A 23 -15.64 -14.76 -1.92
N ALA A 24 -15.66 -15.35 -0.72
CA ALA A 24 -14.51 -15.30 0.18
C ALA A 24 -13.23 -15.84 -0.52
N GLY A 25 -12.10 -15.15 -0.35
CA GLY A 25 -10.82 -15.48 -0.97
C GLY A 25 -10.69 -15.10 -2.44
N GLU A 26 -11.75 -14.61 -3.07
CA GLU A 26 -11.71 -14.15 -4.46
C GLU A 26 -10.76 -12.95 -4.59
N ALA A 27 -9.89 -12.96 -5.61
CA ALA A 27 -9.06 -11.81 -5.95
C ALA A 27 -9.93 -10.77 -6.68
N VAL A 28 -10.19 -9.66 -6.01
CA VAL A 28 -11.09 -8.60 -6.46
C VAL A 28 -10.38 -7.62 -7.39
N LEU A 29 -9.16 -7.24 -7.00
CA LEU A 29 -8.34 -6.26 -7.70
C LEU A 29 -6.87 -6.66 -7.58
N THR A 30 -6.14 -6.62 -8.69
CA THR A 30 -4.67 -6.52 -8.67
C THR A 30 -4.31 -5.21 -9.34
N ASP A 31 -3.71 -4.30 -8.58
CA ASP A 31 -3.26 -3.01 -9.07
C ASP A 31 -1.73 -2.95 -9.18
N TYR A 32 -1.24 -2.16 -10.13
CA TYR A 32 0.18 -2.04 -10.42
C TYR A 32 0.66 -0.62 -10.09
N PRO A 33 1.85 -0.46 -9.49
CA PRO A 33 2.31 0.84 -9.04
C PRO A 33 2.48 1.81 -10.22
N LEU A 34 1.95 3.01 -10.06
CA LEU A 34 2.31 4.19 -10.83
C LEU A 34 3.79 4.52 -10.61
N VAL A 35 4.22 4.51 -9.35
CA VAL A 35 5.62 4.70 -8.96
C VAL A 35 5.96 3.74 -7.84
N LEU A 36 7.14 3.13 -7.94
CA LEU A 36 7.70 2.23 -6.94
C LEU A 36 9.09 2.73 -6.56
N TYR A 37 9.34 2.91 -5.26
CA TYR A 37 10.63 3.40 -4.76
C TYR A 37 11.04 2.65 -3.49
N PRO A 38 12.34 2.39 -3.29
CA PRO A 38 12.80 1.70 -2.11
C PRO A 38 12.81 2.65 -0.91
N GLN A 39 12.81 2.09 0.29
CA GLN A 39 13.34 2.80 1.44
C GLN A 39 14.81 3.12 1.19
N PHE A 40 15.22 4.33 1.56
CA PHE A 40 16.56 4.81 1.29
C PHE A 40 17.60 3.87 1.90
N SER A 41 17.47 3.50 3.18
CA SER A 41 18.36 2.58 3.89
C SER A 41 18.52 1.21 3.19
N LEU A 42 17.47 0.72 2.53
CA LEU A 42 17.42 -0.61 1.91
C LEU A 42 17.65 -0.61 0.40
N ARG A 43 17.94 0.53 -0.21
CA ARG A 43 18.09 0.67 -1.68
C ARG A 43 19.19 -0.19 -2.31
N TYR A 44 20.11 -0.73 -1.51
CA TYR A 44 21.16 -1.65 -1.97
C TYR A 44 20.85 -3.13 -1.67
N GLU A 45 19.81 -3.42 -0.90
CA GLU A 45 19.38 -4.76 -0.49
C GLU A 45 18.15 -5.26 -1.26
N VAL A 46 17.59 -4.43 -2.14
CA VAL A 46 16.43 -4.75 -2.95
C VAL A 46 16.66 -4.49 -4.42
N CYS A 47 15.91 -5.17 -5.26
CA CYS A 47 15.86 -4.90 -6.69
C CYS A 47 15.24 -3.52 -6.92
N LEU A 48 15.97 -2.61 -7.58
CA LEU A 48 15.49 -1.24 -7.82
C LEU A 48 14.40 -1.10 -8.88
N HIS A 49 14.00 -2.21 -9.51
CA HIS A 49 12.83 -2.28 -10.38
C HIS A 49 11.57 -2.75 -9.65
N CYS A 50 11.72 -3.75 -8.78
CA CYS A 50 10.59 -4.52 -8.28
C CYS A 50 10.56 -4.74 -6.78
N LEU A 51 11.52 -4.18 -6.04
CA LEU A 51 11.69 -4.30 -4.59
C LEU A 51 11.88 -5.73 -4.04
N ARG A 52 11.99 -6.76 -4.89
CA ARG A 52 12.39 -8.10 -4.46
C ARG A 52 13.69 -8.03 -3.67
N ARG A 53 13.75 -8.68 -2.51
CA ARG A 53 14.99 -8.71 -1.71
C ARG A 53 16.11 -9.42 -2.47
N LEU A 54 17.31 -8.86 -2.39
CA LEU A 54 18.50 -9.44 -3.00
C LEU A 54 19.27 -10.29 -1.97
N PRO A 55 19.89 -11.40 -2.38
CA PRO A 55 20.75 -12.18 -1.50
C PRO A 55 21.96 -11.35 -1.02
N SER A 56 22.32 -11.47 0.26
CA SER A 56 23.44 -10.74 0.88
C SER A 56 24.82 -11.06 0.26
N ASP A 57 24.98 -12.21 -0.39
CA ASP A 57 26.28 -12.74 -0.86
C ASP A 57 26.64 -12.41 -2.32
N GLY A 58 26.02 -11.39 -2.91
CA GLY A 58 26.16 -11.10 -4.34
C GLY A 58 26.37 -9.63 -4.68
N ALA A 59 27.18 -8.91 -3.91
CA ALA A 59 27.64 -7.58 -4.29
C ALA A 59 28.50 -7.66 -5.57
N SER A 60 27.86 -7.71 -6.73
CA SER A 60 28.51 -7.42 -8.00
C SER A 60 28.95 -5.97 -7.93
N SER A 61 30.27 -5.77 -7.88
CA SER A 61 30.96 -4.48 -7.71
C SER A 61 30.88 -3.59 -8.96
N SER A 62 29.75 -3.55 -9.62
CA SER A 62 29.53 -2.69 -10.77
C SER A 62 28.54 -1.60 -10.39
N SER A 63 28.89 -0.36 -10.70
CA SER A 63 28.20 0.88 -10.36
C SER A 63 26.81 1.05 -10.99
N TRP A 64 26.12 -0.04 -11.34
CA TRP A 64 24.74 -0.06 -11.82
C TRP A 64 23.87 -0.79 -10.80
N ALA A 65 22.82 -0.08 -10.35
CA ALA A 65 21.63 -0.52 -9.66
C ALA A 65 21.49 -2.03 -9.44
N SER A 66 21.39 -2.45 -8.18
CA SER A 66 21.18 -3.83 -7.79
C SER A 66 19.83 -4.32 -8.34
N PHE A 67 19.85 -5.16 -9.37
CA PHE A 67 18.65 -5.79 -9.98
C PHE A 67 18.69 -7.31 -9.77
N CYS A 68 17.53 -7.94 -9.51
CA CYS A 68 17.47 -9.39 -9.28
C CYS A 68 17.64 -10.24 -10.55
N SER A 69 17.54 -9.63 -11.74
CA SER A 69 17.73 -10.31 -13.02
C SER A 69 18.04 -9.32 -14.14
N SER A 70 18.58 -9.82 -15.25
CA SER A 70 18.77 -9.02 -16.48
C SER A 70 17.45 -8.50 -17.04
N ALA A 71 16.35 -9.23 -16.84
CA ALA A 71 15.02 -8.80 -17.22
C ALA A 71 14.59 -7.56 -16.42
N CYS A 72 14.75 -7.57 -15.09
CA CYS A 72 14.46 -6.39 -14.25
C CYS A 72 15.34 -5.18 -14.62
N ALA A 73 16.62 -5.39 -14.92
CA ALA A 73 17.50 -4.32 -15.36
C ALA A 73 17.02 -3.69 -16.70
N GLN A 74 16.61 -4.52 -17.66
CA GLN A 74 16.09 -4.04 -18.95
C GLN A 74 14.73 -3.36 -18.82
N ALA A 75 13.85 -3.89 -17.98
CA ALA A 75 12.55 -3.28 -17.70
C ALA A 75 12.72 -1.92 -17.01
N ALA A 76 13.57 -1.84 -15.98
CA ALA A 76 13.88 -0.59 -15.32
C ALA A 76 14.47 0.45 -16.28
N ALA A 77 15.41 0.07 -17.15
CA ALA A 77 16.00 0.99 -18.11
C ALA A 77 15.00 1.58 -19.11
N ARG A 78 13.86 0.91 -19.35
CA ARG A 78 12.80 1.35 -20.27
C ARG A 78 11.66 2.08 -19.58
N ASP A 79 11.54 1.97 -18.25
CA ASP A 79 10.47 2.59 -17.48
C ASP A 79 10.93 3.94 -16.89
N PRO A 80 10.36 5.08 -17.35
CA PRO A 80 10.70 6.39 -16.81
C PRO A 80 10.40 6.56 -15.31
N GLY A 81 9.50 5.76 -14.73
CA GLY A 81 9.17 5.77 -13.30
C GLY A 81 9.94 4.76 -12.44
N SER A 82 10.85 3.98 -13.03
CA SER A 82 11.73 3.04 -12.35
C SER A 82 13.14 3.63 -12.19
N HIS A 83 14.03 2.95 -11.47
CA HIS A 83 15.45 3.32 -11.41
C HIS A 83 16.15 3.06 -12.76
N ASN A 84 16.00 3.99 -13.69
CA ASN A 84 16.62 3.98 -15.02
C ASN A 84 17.92 4.82 -15.02
N PRO A 85 18.69 4.87 -16.13
CA PRO A 85 19.93 5.67 -16.19
C PRO A 85 19.77 7.16 -15.86
N ALA A 86 18.63 7.78 -16.18
CA ALA A 86 18.37 9.18 -15.83
C ALA A 86 18.13 9.36 -14.34
N VAL A 87 17.38 8.44 -13.70
CA VAL A 87 17.22 8.42 -12.24
C VAL A 87 18.56 8.17 -11.55
N ALA A 88 19.37 7.23 -12.04
CA ALA A 88 20.68 6.94 -11.46
C ALA A 88 21.64 8.15 -11.53
N ALA A 89 21.67 8.86 -12.65
CA ALA A 89 22.46 10.07 -12.81
C ALA A 89 21.97 11.19 -11.85
N ALA A 90 20.66 11.39 -11.77
CA ALA A 90 20.07 12.41 -10.91
C ALA A 90 20.26 12.08 -9.41
N GLU A 91 20.18 10.79 -9.04
CA GLU A 91 20.45 10.31 -7.68
C GLU A 91 21.91 10.57 -7.27
N ALA A 92 22.88 10.38 -8.18
CA ALA A 92 24.30 10.64 -7.91
C ALA A 92 24.61 12.13 -7.66
N GLU A 93 23.78 13.05 -8.14
CA GLU A 93 23.90 14.50 -7.92
C GLU A 93 23.03 15.00 -6.75
N THR A 94 22.16 14.15 -6.20
CA THR A 94 21.24 14.52 -5.12
C THR A 94 21.96 14.54 -3.78
N ARG A 95 21.72 15.59 -2.97
CA ARG A 95 22.38 15.79 -1.68
C ARG A 95 21.63 15.15 -0.52
N PHE A 96 21.92 13.88 -0.24
CA PHE A 96 21.27 13.09 0.83
C PHE A 96 21.84 13.32 2.23
N GLU A 97 22.95 14.03 2.37
CA GLU A 97 23.65 14.17 3.65
C GLU A 97 22.77 14.89 4.70
N GLY A 98 22.69 14.27 5.88
CA GLY A 98 21.97 14.79 7.04
C GLY A 98 20.45 14.64 6.99
N LEU A 99 19.90 13.91 6.01
CA LEU A 99 18.45 13.63 5.92
C LEU A 99 18.05 12.43 6.75
N GLY A 100 16.81 12.44 7.26
CA GLY A 100 16.16 11.26 7.81
C GLY A 100 15.72 10.27 6.72
N GLU A 101 15.30 9.07 7.14
CA GLU A 101 14.87 8.00 6.23
C GLU A 101 13.70 8.41 5.33
N GLU A 102 12.70 9.09 5.89
CA GLU A 102 11.51 9.56 5.18
C GLU A 102 11.87 10.60 4.11
N GLU A 103 12.67 11.62 4.49
CA GLU A 103 13.14 12.67 3.59
C GLU A 103 14.00 12.11 2.45
N ALA A 104 14.91 11.19 2.76
CA ALA A 104 15.77 10.58 1.76
C ALA A 104 14.97 9.68 0.79
N SER A 105 14.00 8.92 1.30
CA SER A 105 13.10 8.09 0.47
C SER A 105 12.18 8.96 -0.39
N ALA A 106 11.70 10.08 0.14
CA ALA A 106 10.92 11.06 -0.60
C ALA A 106 11.71 11.66 -1.79
N LEU A 107 13.01 11.91 -1.64
CA LEU A 107 13.85 12.32 -2.77
C LEU A 107 13.92 11.23 -3.86
N LEU A 108 14.01 9.95 -3.48
CA LEU A 108 13.99 8.84 -4.45
C LEU A 108 12.67 8.76 -5.23
N LEU A 109 11.54 9.05 -4.58
CA LEU A 109 10.23 9.22 -5.23
C LEU A 109 10.24 10.41 -6.20
N LEU A 110 10.68 11.58 -5.74
CA LEU A 110 10.67 12.81 -6.54
C LEU A 110 11.54 12.67 -7.80
N LEU A 111 12.69 12.00 -7.72
CA LEU A 111 13.53 11.70 -8.89
C LEU A 111 12.81 10.87 -9.96
N ARG A 112 12.03 9.86 -9.55
CA ARG A 112 11.22 9.04 -10.48
C ARG A 112 10.06 9.82 -11.09
N VAL A 113 9.44 10.71 -10.32
CA VAL A 113 8.38 11.60 -10.83
C VAL A 113 8.96 12.63 -11.80
N ALA A 114 10.15 13.16 -11.54
CA ALA A 114 10.84 14.08 -12.43
C ALA A 114 11.16 13.43 -13.80
N THR A 115 11.65 12.18 -13.81
CA THR A 115 11.91 11.46 -15.05
C THR A 115 10.63 11.08 -15.80
N LEU A 116 9.54 10.74 -15.10
CA LEU A 116 8.21 10.60 -15.69
C LEU A 116 7.75 11.90 -16.37
N LYS A 117 7.90 13.05 -15.69
CA LYS A 117 7.54 14.36 -16.24
C LYS A 117 8.35 14.69 -17.49
N ALA A 118 9.67 14.45 -17.46
CA ALA A 118 10.53 14.67 -18.61
C ALA A 118 10.13 13.79 -19.81
N ALA A 119 9.82 12.50 -19.58
CA ALA A 119 9.36 11.59 -20.61
C ALA A 119 7.99 12.01 -21.19
N ALA A 120 7.05 12.42 -20.34
CA ALA A 120 5.75 12.95 -20.78
C ALA A 120 5.91 14.21 -21.64
N ALA A 121 6.79 15.15 -21.25
CA ALA A 121 7.11 16.34 -22.03
C ALA A 121 7.78 16.01 -23.39
N ALA A 122 8.48 14.87 -23.48
CA ALA A 122 9.04 14.35 -24.71
C ALA A 122 8.04 13.57 -25.58
N GLY A 123 6.77 13.47 -25.16
CA GLY A 123 5.68 12.83 -25.92
C GLY A 123 5.37 11.39 -25.53
N ASP A 124 5.93 10.87 -24.43
CA ASP A 124 5.59 9.53 -23.94
C ASP A 124 4.17 9.52 -23.33
N THR A 125 3.23 8.87 -24.03
CA THR A 125 1.83 8.81 -23.63
C THR A 125 1.61 7.98 -22.37
N GLY A 126 2.46 6.97 -22.12
CA GLY A 126 2.41 6.15 -20.92
C GLY A 126 2.73 6.96 -19.66
N SER A 127 3.80 7.74 -19.69
CA SER A 127 4.19 8.66 -18.62
C SER A 127 3.16 9.75 -18.42
N THR A 128 2.56 10.26 -19.50
CA THR A 128 1.45 11.24 -19.42
C THR A 128 0.26 10.67 -18.65
N ALA A 129 -0.20 9.46 -19.03
CA ALA A 129 -1.32 8.80 -18.35
C ALA A 129 -1.00 8.49 -16.89
N ARG A 130 0.24 8.08 -16.59
CA ARG A 130 0.69 7.77 -15.22
C ARG A 130 0.75 9.01 -14.33
N LEU A 131 1.20 10.15 -14.85
CA LEU A 131 1.16 11.43 -14.13
C LEU A 131 -0.27 11.93 -13.92
N GLN A 132 -1.16 11.74 -14.90
CA GLN A 132 -2.59 12.03 -14.75
C GLN A 132 -3.22 11.15 -13.65
N ALA A 133 -2.90 9.85 -13.62
CA ALA A 133 -3.36 8.95 -12.58
C ALA A 133 -2.81 9.37 -11.19
N LEU A 134 -1.52 9.71 -11.09
CA LEU A 134 -0.91 10.20 -9.85
C LEU A 134 -1.60 11.48 -9.37
N THR A 135 -1.81 12.46 -10.25
CA THR A 135 -2.49 13.71 -9.88
C THR A 135 -3.96 13.53 -9.49
N SER A 136 -4.61 12.46 -9.95
CA SER A 136 -5.99 12.09 -9.59
C SER A 136 -6.15 11.44 -8.20
N LEU A 137 -5.05 11.10 -7.55
CA LEU A 137 -5.06 10.61 -6.16
C LEU A 137 -5.41 11.75 -5.21
N SER A 138 -6.14 11.39 -4.14
CA SER A 138 -6.52 12.34 -3.09
C SER A 138 -5.27 12.86 -2.39
N PRO A 139 -5.07 14.18 -2.28
CA PRO A 139 -3.97 14.71 -1.48
C PRO A 139 -4.21 14.44 0.00
N GLY A 140 -3.14 14.17 0.73
CA GLY A 140 -3.14 14.06 2.18
C GLY A 140 -3.11 15.39 2.90
N CYS A 141 -2.68 15.33 4.17
CA CYS A 141 -2.44 16.53 4.97
C CYS A 141 -1.41 17.45 4.27
N PRO A 142 -1.69 18.77 4.14
CA PRO A 142 -0.79 19.70 3.49
C PRO A 142 0.62 19.66 4.09
N GLN A 143 1.62 19.51 3.24
CA GLN A 143 3.01 19.53 3.70
C GLN A 143 3.44 20.98 3.99
N PRO A 144 4.21 21.23 5.07
CA PRO A 144 4.78 22.55 5.32
C PRO A 144 5.60 23.00 4.12
N GLU A 145 5.38 24.24 3.66
CA GLU A 145 6.05 24.78 2.46
C GLU A 145 7.58 24.72 2.59
N ASP A 146 8.09 25.01 3.79
CA ASP A 146 9.52 24.95 4.10
C ASP A 146 10.12 23.55 3.92
N ALA A 147 9.36 22.48 4.25
CA ALA A 147 9.83 21.10 4.09
C ALA A 147 9.91 20.70 2.61
N ALA A 148 8.87 21.01 1.82
CA ALA A 148 8.88 20.76 0.39
C ALA A 148 9.97 21.56 -0.33
N ALA A 149 10.19 22.82 0.07
CA ALA A 149 11.25 23.67 -0.47
C ALA A 149 12.65 23.12 -0.12
N ALA A 150 12.84 22.64 1.11
CA ALA A 150 14.09 22.03 1.55
C ALA A 150 14.43 20.78 0.72
N LEU A 151 13.45 19.88 0.50
CA LEU A 151 13.64 18.69 -0.35
C LEU A 151 13.90 19.07 -1.81
N ARG A 152 13.12 19.99 -2.37
CA ARG A 152 13.33 20.48 -3.75
C ARG A 152 14.75 21.01 -3.94
N ALA A 153 15.28 21.74 -2.96
CA ALA A 153 16.62 22.29 -3.03
C ALA A 153 17.70 21.21 -3.09
N ARG A 154 17.47 20.00 -2.56
CA ARG A 154 18.42 18.87 -2.61
C ARG A 154 18.50 18.17 -3.96
N LEU A 155 17.45 18.28 -4.78
CA LEU A 155 17.39 17.69 -6.13
C LEU A 155 18.39 18.39 -7.08
N PRO A 156 18.88 17.70 -8.13
CA PRO A 156 19.85 18.24 -9.07
C PRO A 156 19.28 19.37 -9.93
N GLY A 157 20.14 20.24 -10.44
CA GLY A 157 19.75 21.39 -11.25
C GLY A 157 18.73 22.29 -10.54
N ASP A 158 17.76 22.82 -11.30
CA ASP A 158 16.63 23.56 -10.73
C ASP A 158 15.50 22.60 -10.32
N GLY A 159 15.72 21.82 -9.26
CA GLY A 159 14.72 20.93 -8.67
C GLY A 159 14.36 19.72 -9.54
N ALA A 160 15.31 19.23 -10.37
CA ALA A 160 15.11 18.18 -11.37
C ALA A 160 13.96 18.49 -12.37
N GLY A 161 13.61 19.77 -12.57
CA GLY A 161 12.49 20.17 -13.41
C GLY A 161 11.11 20.09 -12.72
N LEU A 162 11.07 19.81 -11.41
CA LEU A 162 9.87 19.92 -10.59
C LEU A 162 9.77 21.32 -9.96
N THR A 163 8.59 21.90 -10.03
CA THR A 163 8.24 23.12 -9.29
C THR A 163 7.99 22.83 -7.82
N LEU A 164 8.00 23.84 -6.96
CA LEU A 164 7.66 23.69 -5.53
C LEU A 164 6.25 23.12 -5.34
N GLU A 165 5.29 23.59 -6.15
CA GLU A 165 3.91 23.10 -6.11
C GLU A 165 3.81 21.62 -6.47
N GLU A 166 4.54 21.17 -7.50
CA GLU A 166 4.59 19.76 -7.88
C GLU A 166 5.23 18.89 -6.82
N VAL A 167 6.35 19.33 -6.21
CA VAL A 167 6.99 18.60 -5.10
C VAL A 167 6.00 18.42 -3.96
N ARG A 168 5.35 19.50 -3.52
CA ARG A 168 4.34 19.45 -2.45
C ARG A 168 3.20 18.50 -2.81
N ALA A 169 2.65 18.63 -4.02
CA ALA A 169 1.53 17.81 -4.50
C ALA A 169 1.86 16.31 -4.56
N VAL A 170 3.10 15.94 -4.88
CA VAL A 170 3.57 14.55 -4.87
C VAL A 170 3.67 14.02 -3.44
N LEU A 171 4.30 14.77 -2.54
CA LEU A 171 4.50 14.34 -1.14
C LEU A 171 3.17 14.19 -0.38
N GLU A 172 2.22 15.10 -0.61
CA GLU A 172 0.87 15.00 -0.02
C GLU A 172 0.15 13.73 -0.48
N ARG A 173 0.28 13.34 -1.76
CA ARG A 173 -0.34 12.13 -2.29
C ARG A 173 0.38 10.87 -1.81
N ASP A 174 1.70 10.91 -1.73
CA ASP A 174 2.50 9.82 -1.18
C ASP A 174 2.07 9.50 0.26
N GLY A 175 1.99 10.52 1.11
CA GLY A 175 1.65 10.37 2.54
C GLY A 175 0.27 9.76 2.83
N SER A 176 -0.68 9.80 1.89
CA SER A 176 -2.02 9.23 2.08
C SER A 176 -2.38 8.06 1.16
N ASN A 177 -1.57 7.76 0.14
CA ASN A 177 -1.89 6.73 -0.85
C ASN A 177 -0.80 5.68 -1.02
N ALA A 178 0.39 5.87 -0.44
CA ALA A 178 1.48 4.93 -0.57
C ALA A 178 1.23 3.64 0.22
N TYR A 179 1.45 2.50 -0.43
CA TYR A 179 1.46 1.20 0.18
C TYR A 179 2.88 0.81 0.56
N GLY A 180 3.14 0.65 1.86
CA GLY A 180 4.41 0.10 2.35
C GLY A 180 4.56 -1.37 1.98
N ILE A 181 5.65 -1.72 1.31
CA ILE A 181 6.01 -3.09 0.97
C ILE A 181 6.87 -3.65 2.11
N ALA A 182 6.37 -4.63 2.85
CA ALA A 182 7.10 -5.21 3.98
C ALA A 182 8.30 -6.05 3.51
N LEU A 183 9.33 -6.13 4.36
CA LEU A 183 10.29 -7.24 4.33
C LEU A 183 9.58 -8.55 4.74
N GLU A 184 10.25 -9.69 4.49
CA GLU A 184 9.68 -11.03 4.64
C GLU A 184 8.83 -11.27 5.90
N PRO A 185 7.92 -12.24 5.81
CA PRO A 185 7.29 -12.87 6.94
C PRO A 185 8.06 -12.98 8.27
N GLY A 186 7.47 -12.49 9.35
CA GLY A 186 7.91 -12.81 10.72
C GLY A 186 8.86 -11.79 11.37
N VAL A 187 9.10 -10.66 10.72
CA VAL A 187 9.62 -9.48 11.42
C VAL A 187 8.41 -8.61 11.79
N ALA A 188 8.08 -8.62 13.07
CA ALA A 188 7.23 -7.61 13.67
C ALA A 188 7.82 -6.22 13.41
N ASP A 189 7.04 -5.31 12.85
CA ASP A 189 7.55 -4.04 12.31
C ASP A 189 8.73 -4.23 11.32
N GLY A 190 8.68 -5.31 10.52
CA GLY A 190 9.67 -5.56 9.47
C GLY A 190 9.85 -4.31 8.61
N PRO A 191 11.08 -3.80 8.43
CA PRO A 191 11.29 -2.54 7.75
C PRO A 191 10.55 -2.53 6.41
N ILE A 192 9.78 -1.48 6.16
CA ILE A 192 9.11 -1.29 4.87
C ILE A 192 10.21 -1.17 3.82
N ARG A 193 10.47 -2.16 2.97
CA ARG A 193 11.59 -2.05 2.01
C ARG A 193 11.39 -1.03 0.91
N GLY A 194 10.18 -0.50 0.78
CA GLY A 194 9.84 0.56 -0.14
C GLY A 194 8.35 0.76 -0.22
N SER A 195 7.93 1.65 -1.10
CA SER A 195 6.55 2.08 -1.21
C SER A 195 6.07 2.05 -2.64
N ALA A 196 4.79 1.75 -2.79
CA ALA A 196 4.08 1.72 -4.07
C ALA A 196 2.91 2.71 -4.06
N LEU A 197 2.85 3.59 -5.06
CA LEU A 197 1.67 4.41 -5.32
C LEU A 197 0.83 3.75 -6.39
N CYS A 198 -0.41 3.40 -6.07
CA CYS A 198 -1.33 2.68 -6.95
C CYS A 198 -2.52 3.59 -7.32
N ALA A 199 -3.15 3.36 -8.47
CA ALA A 199 -4.26 4.22 -8.91
C ALA A 199 -5.61 3.70 -8.40
N THR A 200 -5.92 2.46 -8.73
CA THR A 200 -7.20 1.81 -8.44
C THR A 200 -7.26 1.36 -6.99
N GLY A 201 -6.16 0.83 -6.43
CA GLY A 201 -6.08 0.40 -5.03
C GLY A 201 -6.37 1.56 -4.07
N SER A 202 -5.88 2.76 -4.38
CA SER A 202 -6.11 3.98 -3.59
C SER A 202 -7.55 4.51 -3.65
N ARG A 203 -8.46 3.85 -4.40
CA ARG A 203 -9.92 4.09 -4.35
C ARG A 203 -10.65 3.22 -3.33
N LEU A 204 -9.97 2.26 -2.70
CA LEU A 204 -10.55 1.48 -1.61
C LEU A 204 -10.53 2.32 -0.33
N ASN A 205 -11.70 2.69 0.16
CA ASN A 205 -11.86 3.46 1.39
C ASN A 205 -11.55 2.61 2.64
N HIS A 206 -11.27 3.31 3.74
CA HIS A 206 -10.93 2.69 5.01
C HIS A 206 -12.15 2.20 5.81
N GLU A 207 -12.13 0.95 6.27
CA GLU A 207 -12.89 0.52 7.45
C GLU A 207 -12.04 -0.26 8.45
N CYS A 208 -12.42 -0.23 9.73
CA CYS A 208 -11.76 -1.01 10.78
C CYS A 208 -12.25 -2.47 10.85
N LEU A 209 -13.28 -2.82 10.07
CA LEU A 209 -13.75 -4.19 9.77
C LEU A 209 -13.84 -4.32 8.23
N PRO A 210 -12.70 -4.25 7.52
CA PRO A 210 -12.70 -4.14 6.07
C PRO A 210 -13.19 -5.43 5.41
N ASN A 211 -13.78 -5.39 4.23
CA ASN A 211 -14.13 -6.62 3.53
C ASN A 211 -13.02 -7.15 2.60
N LEU A 212 -11.97 -6.37 2.34
CA LEU A 212 -10.78 -6.77 1.61
C LEU A 212 -9.51 -6.75 2.46
N ALA A 213 -8.61 -7.68 2.18
CA ALA A 213 -7.23 -7.64 2.66
C ALA A 213 -6.24 -7.68 1.50
N ARG A 214 -5.17 -6.90 1.66
CA ARG A 214 -4.02 -6.88 0.75
C ARG A 214 -3.19 -8.15 0.93
N GLN A 215 -2.79 -8.75 -0.19
CA GLN A 215 -1.96 -9.94 -0.32
C GLN A 215 -0.97 -9.72 -1.48
N ASP A 216 0.26 -9.33 -1.18
CA ASP A 216 1.27 -9.12 -2.23
C ASP A 216 2.25 -10.29 -2.32
N ALA A 217 2.88 -10.41 -3.49
CA ALA A 217 3.73 -11.53 -3.84
C ALA A 217 5.10 -11.07 -4.39
N PHE A 218 5.70 -10.08 -3.74
CA PHE A 218 6.92 -9.42 -4.24
C PHE A 218 8.16 -10.33 -4.31
N ASP A 219 8.22 -11.37 -3.47
CA ASP A 219 9.35 -12.31 -3.41
C ASP A 219 9.05 -13.70 -3.98
N GLU A 220 7.85 -13.93 -4.52
CA GLU A 220 7.50 -15.22 -5.11
C GLU A 220 8.40 -15.57 -6.30
N ALA A 221 8.94 -16.79 -6.32
CA ALA A 221 9.73 -17.29 -7.43
C ALA A 221 8.84 -17.52 -8.67
N ARG A 222 9.19 -16.90 -9.80
CA ARG A 222 8.53 -17.10 -11.10
C ARG A 222 9.54 -17.44 -12.18
N ALA A 223 9.05 -18.00 -13.29
CA ALA A 223 9.88 -18.40 -14.42
C ALA A 223 10.67 -17.22 -15.00
N ASP A 224 11.90 -17.48 -15.45
CA ASP A 224 12.75 -16.48 -16.10
C ASP A 224 12.04 -15.83 -17.29
N GLY A 225 11.99 -14.49 -17.31
CA GLY A 225 11.34 -13.72 -18.38
C GLY A 225 9.88 -13.35 -18.12
N ASP A 226 9.25 -13.85 -17.06
CA ASP A 226 7.97 -13.32 -16.58
C ASP A 226 8.20 -11.98 -15.84
N LEU A 227 8.27 -10.89 -16.62
CA LEU A 227 8.24 -9.53 -16.11
C LEU A 227 6.85 -9.13 -15.55
N GLY A 228 5.85 -9.99 -15.72
CA GLY A 228 4.51 -9.80 -15.22
C GLY A 228 4.44 -9.97 -13.70
N SER A 229 4.38 -8.84 -13.00
CA SER A 229 3.68 -8.68 -11.72
C SER A 229 4.33 -9.14 -10.42
N ASN A 230 5.65 -9.06 -10.24
CA ASN A 230 6.18 -9.09 -8.86
C ASN A 230 5.99 -7.76 -8.11
N THR A 231 5.39 -6.74 -8.73
CA THR A 231 5.05 -5.46 -8.10
C THR A 231 3.56 -5.26 -7.86
N GLY A 232 2.72 -6.22 -8.28
CA GLY A 232 1.27 -6.11 -8.18
C GLY A 232 0.79 -6.22 -6.73
N ILE A 233 -0.07 -5.31 -6.32
CA ILE A 233 -0.77 -5.32 -5.04
C ILE A 233 -2.14 -5.94 -5.27
N THR A 234 -2.39 -7.10 -4.66
CA THR A 234 -3.66 -7.82 -4.83
C THR A 234 -4.54 -7.68 -3.59
N PHE A 235 -5.81 -7.38 -3.79
CA PHE A 235 -6.83 -7.32 -2.75
C PHE A 235 -7.78 -8.50 -2.88
N ARG A 236 -7.95 -9.24 -1.80
CA ARG A 236 -8.81 -10.42 -1.72
C ARG A 236 -9.91 -10.22 -0.71
N ALA A 237 -11.09 -10.78 -1.00
CA ALA A 237 -12.22 -10.73 -0.11
C ALA A 237 -11.99 -11.59 1.15
N LEU A 238 -12.21 -11.00 2.33
CA LEU A 238 -12.06 -11.70 3.62
C LEU A 238 -13.23 -12.64 3.91
N HIS A 239 -14.41 -12.29 3.41
CA HIS A 239 -15.64 -13.07 3.48
C HIS A 239 -16.46 -12.82 2.21
N ALA A 240 -17.63 -13.46 2.07
CA ALA A 240 -18.52 -13.15 0.96
C ALA A 240 -18.96 -11.68 1.02
N ILE A 241 -19.05 -11.03 -0.14
CA ILE A 241 -19.45 -9.62 -0.29
C ILE A 241 -20.62 -9.55 -1.28
N PRO A 242 -21.83 -9.18 -0.83
CA PRO A 242 -22.98 -8.95 -1.71
C PRO A 242 -22.77 -7.85 -2.75
N ALA A 243 -23.45 -7.98 -3.89
CA ALA A 243 -23.54 -6.90 -4.88
C ALA A 243 -24.09 -5.61 -4.24
N GLY A 244 -23.48 -4.47 -4.58
CA GLY A 244 -23.85 -3.15 -4.08
C GLY A 244 -23.15 -2.73 -2.80
N GLU A 245 -22.39 -3.60 -2.14
CA GLU A 245 -21.56 -3.21 -1.00
C GLU A 245 -20.28 -2.49 -1.44
N GLU A 246 -19.86 -1.51 -0.64
CA GLU A 246 -18.59 -0.83 -0.83
C GLU A 246 -17.43 -1.77 -0.49
N LEU A 247 -16.42 -1.78 -1.34
CA LEU A 247 -15.17 -2.51 -1.12
C LEU A 247 -14.22 -1.64 -0.29
N THR A 248 -13.80 -2.18 0.85
CA THR A 248 -13.05 -1.46 1.86
C THR A 248 -11.82 -2.24 2.30
N GLN A 249 -10.76 -1.52 2.66
CA GLN A 249 -9.52 -2.06 3.21
C GLN A 249 -9.23 -1.40 4.56
N SER A 250 -8.34 -1.98 5.36
CA SER A 250 -7.80 -1.24 6.52
C SER A 250 -6.52 -0.50 6.11
N TYR A 251 -6.38 0.75 6.54
CA TYR A 251 -5.21 1.60 6.23
C TYR A 251 -4.06 1.42 7.23
N PHE A 252 -4.34 0.71 8.30
CA PHE A 252 -3.42 0.39 9.38
C PHE A 252 -3.80 -0.99 9.92
N PRO A 253 -3.00 -1.56 10.81
CA PRO A 253 -3.29 -2.88 11.29
C PRO A 253 -4.53 -3.00 12.18
N LEU A 254 -5.18 -4.17 12.14
CA LEU A 254 -6.52 -4.36 12.71
C LEU A 254 -6.57 -4.37 14.24
N TRP A 255 -5.49 -4.71 14.94
CA TRP A 255 -5.49 -4.78 16.42
C TRP A 255 -5.22 -3.43 17.09
N TRP A 256 -4.99 -2.35 16.34
CA TRP A 256 -4.83 -1.02 16.92
C TRP A 256 -6.06 -0.61 17.73
N GLU A 257 -5.84 0.16 18.79
CA GLU A 257 -6.88 0.60 19.72
C GLU A 257 -7.72 1.74 19.14
N TYR A 258 -8.92 1.96 19.70
CA TYR A 258 -9.90 2.92 19.16
C TYR A 258 -9.28 4.31 18.93
N ASP A 259 -8.63 4.85 19.96
CA ASP A 259 -8.05 6.20 19.91
C ASP A 259 -6.90 6.30 18.92
N GLU A 260 -6.06 5.26 18.82
CA GLU A 260 -4.94 5.21 17.87
C GLU A 260 -5.44 5.23 16.42
N ARG A 261 -6.46 4.42 16.12
CA ARG A 261 -7.11 4.37 14.80
C ARG A 261 -7.74 5.71 14.46
N GLN A 262 -8.47 6.31 15.39
CA GLN A 262 -9.12 7.61 15.21
C GLN A 262 -8.11 8.75 15.04
N SER A 263 -7.01 8.78 15.80
CA SER A 263 -5.95 9.78 15.63
C SER A 263 -5.29 9.65 14.27
N ARG A 264 -4.95 8.41 13.86
CA ARG A 264 -4.35 8.15 12.55
C ARG A 264 -5.26 8.59 11.40
N CYS A 265 -6.56 8.28 11.46
CA CYS A 265 -7.53 8.75 10.46
C CYS A 265 -7.55 10.28 10.35
N ARG A 266 -7.50 11.01 11.47
CA ARG A 266 -7.54 12.48 11.46
C ARG A 266 -6.23 13.11 10.99
N GLU A 267 -5.11 12.64 11.53
CA GLU A 267 -3.81 13.28 11.34
C GLU A 267 -3.20 12.99 9.96
N VAL A 268 -3.37 11.77 9.44
CA VAL A 268 -2.77 11.34 8.17
C VAL A 268 -3.76 11.42 7.01
N TYR A 269 -5.02 11.03 7.24
CA TYR A 269 -6.02 10.90 6.17
C TYR A 269 -7.11 11.97 6.20
N GLY A 270 -7.12 12.85 7.21
CA GLY A 270 -8.03 14.00 7.26
C GLY A 270 -9.51 13.66 7.50
N PHE A 271 -9.85 12.49 8.06
CA PHE A 271 -11.24 12.11 8.38
C PHE A 271 -11.37 11.46 9.76
N SER A 272 -12.60 11.38 10.28
CA SER A 272 -12.92 10.57 11.48
C SER A 272 -13.69 9.33 11.05
N CYS A 273 -13.22 8.14 11.43
CA CYS A 273 -13.83 6.89 10.99
C CYS A 273 -15.16 6.67 11.72
N ALA A 274 -16.24 6.45 10.95
CA ALA A 274 -17.57 6.16 11.48
C ALA A 274 -18.07 4.75 11.05
N CYS A 275 -17.14 3.82 10.81
CA CYS A 275 -17.46 2.43 10.47
C CYS A 275 -18.17 1.72 11.64
N PRO A 276 -18.83 0.57 11.40
CA PRO A 276 -19.46 -0.27 12.43
C PRO A 276 -18.65 -0.41 13.72
N ARG A 277 -17.38 -0.84 13.63
CA ARG A 277 -16.51 -1.02 14.81
C ARG A 277 -16.27 0.28 15.59
N CYS A 278 -16.01 1.39 14.91
CA CYS A 278 -15.79 2.67 15.60
C CYS A 278 -17.05 3.18 16.31
N LYS A 279 -18.24 2.87 15.78
CA LYS A 279 -19.49 3.22 16.45
C LYS A 279 -19.76 2.35 17.68
N VAL A 280 -19.46 1.05 17.60
CA VAL A 280 -19.53 0.13 18.75
C VAL A 280 -18.57 0.59 19.84
N GLU A 281 -17.27 0.69 19.54
CA GLU A 281 -16.25 1.05 20.52
C GLU A 281 -16.44 2.47 21.07
N GLY A 282 -16.82 3.43 20.23
CA GLY A 282 -17.11 4.79 20.68
C GLY A 282 -18.32 4.92 21.61
N ALA A 283 -19.35 4.07 21.44
CA ALA A 283 -20.48 4.01 22.37
C ALA A 283 -20.05 3.44 23.72
N LEU A 284 -19.25 2.36 23.71
CA LEU A 284 -18.73 1.72 24.93
C LEU A 284 -17.83 2.68 25.72
N GLU A 285 -16.92 3.40 25.05
CA GLU A 285 -16.08 4.46 25.65
C GLU A 285 -16.93 5.57 26.32
N ALA A 286 -18.09 5.89 25.74
CA ALA A 286 -19.02 6.86 26.29
C ALA A 286 -19.92 6.30 27.42
N GLY A 287 -19.75 5.03 27.81
CA GLY A 287 -20.59 4.35 28.79
C GLY A 287 -22.03 4.11 28.29
N GLN A 288 -22.20 3.95 26.98
CA GLN A 288 -23.50 3.75 26.32
C GLN A 288 -23.58 2.35 25.69
N GLU A 289 -24.78 1.80 25.61
CA GLU A 289 -25.01 0.56 24.84
C GLU A 289 -24.94 0.87 23.32
N PRO A 290 -24.19 0.10 22.52
CA PRO A 290 -24.15 0.25 21.07
C PRO A 290 -25.52 0.03 20.43
N ASP A 291 -25.97 0.99 19.61
CA ASP A 291 -27.19 0.88 18.82
C ASP A 291 -26.92 0.02 17.56
N PRO A 292 -27.53 -1.18 17.43
CA PRO A 292 -27.27 -2.08 16.31
C PRO A 292 -27.59 -1.47 14.94
N GLU A 293 -28.61 -0.63 14.82
CA GLU A 293 -28.96 -0.01 13.54
C GLU A 293 -27.88 0.99 13.10
N ARG A 294 -27.37 1.79 14.05
CA ARG A 294 -26.28 2.74 13.76
C ARG A 294 -24.98 2.00 13.46
N CYS A 295 -24.73 0.88 14.12
CA CYS A 295 -23.53 0.07 13.98
C CYS A 295 -23.59 -0.90 12.78
N GLY A 296 -24.57 -0.79 11.87
CA GLY A 296 -24.66 -1.66 10.70
C GLY A 296 -24.83 -3.14 11.07
N GLY A 297 -25.50 -3.42 12.18
CA GLY A 297 -25.71 -4.76 12.72
C GLY A 297 -24.55 -5.31 13.56
N ALA A 298 -23.42 -4.61 13.67
CA ALA A 298 -22.31 -5.04 14.51
C ALA A 298 -22.57 -4.75 15.99
N ASP A 299 -22.21 -5.70 16.84
CA ASP A 299 -22.11 -5.55 18.29
C ASP A 299 -20.68 -5.88 18.77
N GLU A 300 -20.44 -5.81 20.07
CA GLU A 300 -19.14 -6.10 20.66
C GLU A 300 -18.66 -7.54 20.36
N ALA A 301 -19.56 -8.51 20.44
CA ALA A 301 -19.24 -9.92 20.19
C ALA A 301 -18.83 -10.16 18.73
N TYR A 302 -19.52 -9.51 17.78
CA TYR A 302 -19.16 -9.55 16.36
C TYR A 302 -17.79 -8.94 16.11
N VAL A 303 -17.49 -7.77 16.71
CA VAL A 303 -16.17 -7.13 16.58
C VAL A 303 -15.07 -8.06 17.11
N GLN A 304 -15.24 -8.63 18.29
CA GLN A 304 -14.26 -9.54 18.88
C GLN A 304 -14.06 -10.78 18.01
N MET A 305 -15.13 -11.42 17.54
CA MET A 305 -15.07 -12.59 16.67
C MET A 305 -14.37 -12.28 15.34
N TYR A 306 -14.65 -11.10 14.77
CA TYR A 306 -14.01 -10.63 13.54
C TYR A 306 -12.50 -10.50 13.73
N LEU A 307 -12.06 -9.83 14.81
CA LEU A 307 -10.65 -9.64 15.11
C LEU A 307 -9.96 -10.99 15.37
N LEU A 308 -10.56 -11.86 16.18
CA LEU A 308 -10.03 -13.21 16.42
C LEU A 308 -9.86 -14.02 15.13
N LYS A 309 -10.77 -13.87 14.17
CA LYS A 309 -10.73 -14.58 12.89
C LYS A 309 -9.67 -14.05 11.93
N PHE A 310 -9.52 -12.73 11.83
CA PHE A 310 -8.74 -12.11 10.76
C PHE A 310 -7.42 -11.47 11.22
N VAL A 311 -7.19 -11.24 12.52
CA VAL A 311 -5.87 -10.83 13.03
C VAL A 311 -4.96 -12.05 13.09
N CYS A 312 -3.73 -11.91 12.61
CA CYS A 312 -2.72 -12.96 12.70
C CYS A 312 -2.39 -13.26 14.18
N PRO A 313 -2.42 -14.54 14.62
CA PRO A 313 -2.14 -14.90 16.01
C PRO A 313 -0.63 -14.93 16.34
N GLN A 314 0.25 -14.73 15.35
CA GLN A 314 1.69 -14.71 15.61
C GLN A 314 2.05 -13.44 16.38
N GLU A 315 2.77 -13.60 17.50
CA GLU A 315 3.21 -12.50 18.34
C GLU A 315 3.92 -11.44 17.50
N GLU A 316 3.55 -10.18 17.73
CA GLU A 316 4.10 -8.99 17.09
C GLU A 316 3.99 -8.94 15.54
N CYS A 317 3.48 -9.98 14.86
CA CYS A 317 3.41 -10.03 13.39
C CYS A 317 2.49 -8.97 12.84
N GLY A 318 1.28 -8.95 13.38
CA GLY A 318 0.36 -7.93 12.97
C GLY A 318 -0.13 -7.98 11.51
N GLY A 319 -0.15 -9.16 10.91
CA GLY A 319 -0.78 -9.31 9.61
C GLY A 319 -2.28 -9.55 9.70
N THR A 320 -2.94 -9.48 8.56
CA THR A 320 -4.32 -9.90 8.35
C THR A 320 -4.32 -11.28 7.69
N LEU A 321 -4.97 -12.24 8.31
CA LEU A 321 -5.28 -13.55 7.74
C LEU A 321 -6.34 -13.39 6.66
N CYS A 322 -6.01 -13.76 5.42
CA CYS A 322 -6.94 -13.69 4.30
C CYS A 322 -7.14 -15.08 3.69
N PRO A 323 -8.38 -15.49 3.34
CA PRO A 323 -8.60 -16.74 2.62
C PRO A 323 -7.81 -16.78 1.30
N LEU A 324 -7.23 -17.94 0.98
CA LEU A 324 -6.32 -18.10 -0.16
C LEU A 324 -7.00 -17.96 -1.53
N SER A 325 -8.17 -18.57 -1.66
CA SER A 325 -8.97 -18.59 -2.88
C SER A 325 -10.41 -19.02 -2.57
N PRO A 326 -11.37 -18.86 -3.49
CA PRO A 326 -12.71 -19.41 -3.33
C PRO A 326 -12.71 -20.93 -3.12
N ASP A 327 -11.85 -21.66 -3.82
CA ASP A 327 -11.73 -23.13 -3.73
C ASP A 327 -11.02 -23.60 -2.46
N SER A 328 -10.39 -22.69 -1.71
CA SER A 328 -9.65 -22.98 -0.48
C SER A 328 -9.96 -21.94 0.60
N ALA A 329 -11.21 -21.48 0.63
CA ALA A 329 -11.64 -20.40 1.53
C ALA A 329 -11.54 -20.78 3.01
N SER A 330 -11.52 -22.08 3.32
CA SER A 330 -11.33 -22.60 4.68
C SER A 330 -9.89 -22.53 5.19
N VAL A 331 -8.96 -22.01 4.38
CA VAL A 331 -7.56 -21.80 4.75
C VAL A 331 -7.23 -20.33 4.54
N ALA A 332 -6.91 -19.62 5.62
CA ALA A 332 -6.43 -18.26 5.57
C ALA A 332 -4.91 -18.20 5.69
N GLN A 333 -4.28 -17.27 4.99
CA GLN A 333 -2.85 -16.97 5.06
C GLN A 333 -2.63 -15.51 5.43
N CYS A 334 -1.72 -15.29 6.37
CA CYS A 334 -1.33 -13.96 6.83
C CYS A 334 -0.58 -13.23 5.71
N ASN A 335 -0.98 -12.01 5.41
CA ASN A 335 -0.35 -11.17 4.38
C ASN A 335 1.06 -10.67 4.74
N ILE A 336 1.44 -10.76 6.01
CA ILE A 336 2.78 -10.40 6.49
C ILE A 336 3.59 -11.67 6.70
N CYS A 337 3.28 -12.48 7.73
CA CYS A 337 4.09 -13.63 8.12
C CYS A 337 3.84 -14.94 7.35
N GLY A 338 2.90 -14.96 6.40
CA GLY A 338 2.58 -16.19 5.67
C GLY A 338 2.02 -17.33 6.54
N HIS A 339 1.82 -17.13 7.85
CA HIS A 339 1.18 -18.08 8.76
C HIS A 339 -0.17 -18.50 8.20
N ARG A 340 -0.47 -19.79 8.30
CA ARG A 340 -1.71 -20.37 7.78
C ARG A 340 -2.55 -20.92 8.92
N ARG A 341 -3.83 -20.61 8.90
CA ARG A 341 -4.83 -21.12 9.84
C ARG A 341 -6.06 -21.58 9.06
N THR A 342 -6.54 -22.77 9.40
CA THR A 342 -7.79 -23.32 8.85
C THR A 342 -8.99 -22.92 9.70
N ASP A 343 -10.19 -22.91 9.13
CA ASP A 343 -11.42 -22.70 9.90
C ASP A 343 -11.56 -23.74 11.03
N ALA A 344 -11.14 -24.99 10.80
CA ALA A 344 -11.18 -26.04 11.82
C ALA A 344 -10.24 -25.74 13.01
N GLN A 345 -9.04 -25.22 12.74
CA GLN A 345 -8.11 -24.78 13.78
C GLN A 345 -8.67 -23.58 14.54
N PHE A 346 -9.23 -22.60 13.82
CA PHE A 346 -9.87 -21.44 14.43
C PHE A 346 -11.02 -21.84 15.38
N MET A 347 -11.89 -22.75 14.96
CA MET A 347 -12.97 -23.24 15.82
C MET A 347 -12.43 -23.98 17.06
N ALA A 348 -11.37 -24.77 16.91
CA ALA A 348 -10.73 -25.45 18.05
C ALA A 348 -10.07 -24.46 19.04
N GLU A 349 -9.51 -23.35 18.55
CA GLU A 349 -8.95 -22.26 19.38
C GLU A 349 -10.03 -21.54 20.20
N LEU A 350 -11.26 -21.41 19.69
CA LEU A 350 -12.39 -20.79 20.41
C LEU A 350 -12.95 -21.66 21.53
N GLU A 351 -12.76 -22.99 21.46
CA GLU A 351 -13.26 -23.95 22.44
C GLU A 351 -12.26 -24.24 23.59
N ALA A 352 -11.01 -23.82 23.43
CA ALA A 352 -9.89 -24.08 24.35
C ALA A 352 -9.79 -23.04 25.48
#